data_AF-A0A348UML2-F1
#
_entry.id   AF-A0A348UML2-F1
#
_cell.length_a   1.000
_cell.length_b   1.000
_cell.length_c   1.000
_cell.angle_alpha   90.00
_cell.angle_beta   90.00
_cell.angle_gamma   90.00
#
_symmetry.space_group_name_H-M   'P 1'
#
loop_
_entity.id
_entity.type
_entity.pdbx_description
1 polymer ?
#
loop_
_entity_poly.entity_id
_entity_poly.type
_entity_poly.pdbx_seq_one_letter_code
_entity_poly.pdbx_strand_id
1 'polypeptide(L)'
;MDTPLQPSENLSAQAHIIDQLIEERATGLMRHPRVWRAVQRWLYPRLGYADAVAVVDRLDGAPGHEVFDWLSQRLSMRVRATGLEHVPAAGRAVVVANHPAGIADGIAVWDTLR
;
A
#
# COMPACT_ATOMS: atom_id res chain seq x y z
N MET A 1 8.75 2.30 39.84
CA MET A 1 9.28 0.99 39.42
C MET A 1 8.77 0.75 38.01
N ASP A 2 9.25 1.56 37.08
CA ASP A 2 8.91 1.46 35.66
C ASP A 2 10.00 0.61 35.02
N THR A 3 9.73 -0.68 34.86
CA THR A 3 10.59 -1.55 34.08
C THR A 3 10.51 -1.07 32.63
N PRO A 4 11.62 -0.62 32.01
CA PRO A 4 11.59 -0.26 30.60
C PRO A 4 11.27 -1.54 29.81
N LEU A 5 10.26 -1.45 28.93
CA LEU A 5 9.99 -2.48 27.93
C LEU A 5 11.26 -2.63 27.09
N GLN A 6 12.01 -3.69 27.35
CA GLN A 6 13.15 -4.06 26.52
C GLN A 6 12.59 -4.44 25.14
N PRO A 7 13.19 -3.95 24.04
CA PRO A 7 12.86 -4.48 22.72
C PRO A 7 13.15 -5.97 22.74
N SER A 8 12.16 -6.79 22.41
CA SER A 8 12.36 -8.23 22.25
C SER A 8 13.26 -8.46 21.03
N GLU A 9 14.57 -8.45 21.23
CA GLU A 9 15.55 -8.89 20.26
C GLU A 9 15.32 -10.38 19.97
N ASN A 10 15.02 -10.67 18.69
CA ASN A 10 14.73 -11.97 18.07
C ASN A 10 13.33 -12.59 18.24
N LEU A 11 12.44 -12.29 17.29
CA LEU A 11 11.32 -13.18 16.91
C LEU A 11 11.30 -13.39 15.38
N SER A 12 12.12 -14.35 14.93
CA SER A 12 12.18 -14.95 13.58
C SER A 12 12.56 -14.02 12.43
N ALA A 13 12.99 -14.58 11.29
CA ALA A 13 13.29 -13.84 10.06
C ALA A 13 12.29 -12.69 9.85
N GLN A 14 12.78 -11.46 9.62
CA GLN A 14 12.00 -10.22 9.61
C GLN A 14 10.59 -10.44 9.05
N ALA A 15 9.57 -10.24 9.90
CA ALA A 15 8.18 -10.34 9.48
C ALA A 15 7.97 -9.47 8.23
N HIS A 16 7.27 -10.01 7.23
CA HIS A 16 7.09 -9.32 5.96
C HIS A 16 6.36 -7.98 6.21
N ILE A 17 6.69 -6.92 5.46
CA ILE A 17 6.12 -5.58 5.68
C ILE A 17 4.58 -5.58 5.69
N ILE A 18 3.96 -6.47 4.91
CA ILE A 18 2.50 -6.66 4.92
C ILE A 18 2.00 -7.12 6.29
N ASP A 19 2.69 -8.06 6.96
CA ASP A 19 2.32 -8.51 8.30
C ASP A 19 2.44 -7.36 9.29
N GLN A 20 3.55 -6.62 9.26
CA GLN A 20 3.76 -5.45 10.12
C GLN A 20 2.64 -4.40 9.92
N LEU A 21 2.32 -4.06 8.68
CA LEU A 21 1.27 -3.08 8.36
C LEU A 21 -0.11 -3.53 8.84
N ILE A 22 -0.39 -4.83 8.77
CA ILE A 22 -1.61 -5.43 9.29
C ILE A 22 -1.63 -5.34 10.83
N GLU A 23 -0.54 -5.70 11.50
CA GLU A 23 -0.43 -5.69 12.96
C GLU A 23 -0.60 -4.30 13.57
N GLU A 24 0.01 -3.29 12.95
CA GLU A 24 -0.12 -1.88 13.34
C GLU A 24 -1.57 -1.38 13.34
N ARG A 25 -2.40 -1.90 12.43
CA ARG A 25 -3.80 -1.47 12.24
C ARG A 25 -4.81 -2.38 12.94
N ALA A 26 -4.51 -3.65 13.10
CA ALA A 26 -5.40 -4.66 13.67
C ALA A 26 -5.24 -4.85 15.18
N THR A 27 -4.57 -3.93 15.88
CA THR A 27 -4.27 -4.02 17.33
C THR A 27 -5.48 -4.41 18.19
N GLY A 28 -6.67 -3.87 17.90
CA GLY A 28 -7.90 -4.22 18.62
C GLY A 28 -8.34 -5.67 18.43
N LEU A 29 -8.18 -6.21 17.21
CA LEU A 29 -8.57 -7.58 16.86
C LEU A 29 -7.56 -8.61 17.38
N MET A 30 -6.28 -8.24 17.38
CA MET A 30 -5.18 -9.06 17.90
C MET A 30 -5.25 -9.29 19.42
N ARG A 31 -5.98 -8.44 20.16
CA ARG A 31 -6.26 -8.67 21.60
C ARG A 31 -7.05 -9.95 21.88
N HIS A 32 -7.67 -10.54 20.86
CA HIS A 32 -8.42 -11.80 20.96
C HIS A 32 -7.77 -12.91 20.12
N PRO A 33 -6.82 -13.69 20.66
CA PRO A 33 -5.98 -14.62 19.88
C PRO A 33 -6.76 -15.67 19.08
N ARG A 34 -7.91 -16.13 19.60
CA ARG A 34 -8.77 -17.10 18.89
C ARG A 34 -9.45 -16.47 17.68
N VAL A 35 -9.93 -15.24 17.81
CA VAL A 35 -10.56 -14.48 16.72
C VAL A 35 -9.50 -14.14 15.68
N TRP A 36 -8.33 -13.69 16.12
CA TRP A 36 -7.22 -13.36 15.23
C TRP A 36 -6.79 -14.53 14.34
N ARG A 37 -6.60 -15.72 14.92
CA ARG A 37 -6.29 -16.92 14.11
C ARG A 37 -7.39 -17.28 13.12
N ALA A 38 -8.66 -17.08 13.49
CA ALA A 38 -9.78 -17.32 12.57
C ALA A 38 -9.76 -16.31 11.41
N VAL A 39 -9.48 -15.04 11.69
CA VAL A 39 -9.33 -13.99 10.67
C VAL A 39 -8.18 -14.32 9.73
N GLN A 40 -7.00 -14.68 10.25
CA GLN A 40 -5.87 -15.09 9.41
C GLN A 40 -6.24 -16.27 8.50
N ARG A 41 -6.91 -17.29 9.05
CA ARG A 41 -7.30 -18.48 8.27
C ARG A 41 -8.33 -18.18 7.18
N TRP A 42 -9.31 -17.32 7.45
CA TRP A 42 -10.47 -17.15 6.55
C TRP A 42 -10.42 -15.88 5.71
N LEU A 43 -9.92 -14.77 6.26
CA LEU A 43 -9.92 -13.48 5.58
C LEU A 43 -8.65 -13.24 4.76
N TYR A 44 -7.46 -13.69 5.18
CA TYR A 44 -6.23 -13.41 4.42
C TYR A 44 -6.31 -13.90 2.97
N PRO A 45 -6.76 -15.14 2.67
CA PRO A 45 -6.88 -15.59 1.29
C PRO A 45 -7.96 -14.84 0.50
N ARG A 46 -9.03 -14.38 1.17
CA ARG A 46 -10.16 -13.67 0.55
C ARG A 46 -9.87 -12.19 0.29
N LEU A 47 -9.00 -11.60 1.09
CA LEU A 47 -8.58 -10.20 0.99
C LEU A 47 -7.28 -10.05 0.19
N GLY A 48 -6.82 -11.10 -0.48
CA GLY A 48 -5.67 -11.03 -1.38
C GLY A 48 -4.33 -10.86 -0.68
N TYR A 49 -4.14 -11.41 0.53
CA TYR A 49 -2.87 -11.32 1.26
C TYR A 49 -1.68 -11.81 0.42
N ALA A 50 -1.83 -12.95 -0.26
CA ALA A 50 -0.78 -13.49 -1.12
C ALA A 50 -0.46 -12.56 -2.30
N ASP A 51 -1.47 -11.93 -2.89
CA ASP A 51 -1.27 -10.94 -3.95
C ASP A 51 -0.57 -9.69 -3.42
N ALA A 52 -0.89 -9.24 -2.21
CA ALA A 52 -0.25 -8.09 -1.58
C ALA A 52 1.24 -8.35 -1.31
N VAL A 53 1.59 -9.54 -0.80
CA VAL A 53 2.99 -9.97 -0.63
C VAL A 53 3.71 -9.99 -1.99
N ALA A 54 3.13 -10.65 -2.99
CA ALA A 54 3.73 -10.75 -4.32
C ALA A 54 3.92 -9.38 -5.02
N VAL A 55 3.02 -8.42 -4.79
CA VAL A 55 3.16 -7.05 -5.29
C VAL A 55 4.36 -6.36 -4.64
N VAL A 56 4.48 -6.45 -3.30
CA VAL A 56 5.60 -5.84 -2.57
C VAL A 56 6.92 -6.47 -2.99
N ASP A 57 7.02 -7.80 -2.96
CA ASP A 57 8.25 -8.51 -3.34
C ASP A 57 8.72 -8.18 -4.75
N ARG A 58 7.76 -7.94 -5.66
CA ARG A 58 8.06 -7.57 -7.06
C ARG A 58 8.58 -6.14 -7.20
N LEU A 59 8.05 -5.23 -6.39
CA LEU A 59 8.30 -3.79 -6.53
C LEU A 59 9.33 -3.27 -5.52
N ASP A 60 9.82 -4.13 -4.64
CA ASP A 60 10.85 -3.77 -3.66
C ASP A 60 12.12 -3.26 -4.37
N GLY A 61 12.58 -2.09 -3.94
CA GLY A 61 13.70 -1.38 -4.56
C GLY A 61 13.43 -0.75 -5.93
N ALA A 62 12.25 -0.91 -6.52
CA ALA A 62 11.92 -0.28 -7.80
C ALA A 62 11.82 1.25 -7.66
N PRO A 63 12.27 2.03 -8.65
CA PRO A 63 12.09 3.47 -8.63
C PRO A 63 10.60 3.82 -8.77
N GLY A 64 10.17 4.92 -8.16
CA GLY A 64 8.74 5.26 -8.05
C GLY A 64 7.99 5.26 -9.39
N HIS A 65 8.56 5.79 -10.47
CA HIS A 65 7.89 5.81 -11.78
C HIS A 65 7.60 4.39 -12.32
N GLU A 66 8.50 3.42 -12.12
CA GLU A 66 8.27 2.03 -12.51
C GLU A 66 7.15 1.38 -11.67
N VAL A 67 7.08 1.72 -10.38
CA VAL A 67 5.97 1.30 -9.50
C VAL A 67 4.64 1.81 -10.04
N PHE A 68 4.57 3.10 -10.39
CA PHE A 68 3.35 3.72 -10.95
C PHE A 68 2.98 3.13 -12.32
N ASP A 69 3.94 2.91 -13.21
CA ASP A 69 3.70 2.29 -14.52
C ASP A 69 3.19 0.84 -14.39
N TRP A 70 3.73 0.06 -13.45
CA TRP A 70 3.25 -1.29 -13.21
C TRP A 70 1.83 -1.30 -12.64
N LEU A 71 1.54 -0.41 -11.67
CA LEU A 71 0.21 -0.28 -11.08
C LEU A 71 -0.82 0.23 -12.10
N SER A 72 -0.44 1.16 -12.97
CA SER A 72 -1.24 1.62 -14.11
C SER A 72 -1.67 0.45 -14.99
N GLN A 73 -0.70 -0.38 -15.42
CA GLN A 73 -1.00 -1.55 -16.27
C GLN A 73 -1.85 -2.59 -15.54
N ARG A 74 -1.57 -2.85 -14.26
CA ARG A 74 -2.31 -3.83 -13.46
C ARG A 74 -3.76 -3.43 -13.23
N LEU A 75 -4.01 -2.15 -12.91
CA LEU A 75 -5.36 -1.64 -12.66
C LEU A 75 -6.10 -1.36 -13.96
N SER A 76 -5.37 -0.96 -15.02
CA SER A 76 -5.89 -0.66 -16.35
C SER A 76 -7.14 0.24 -16.29
N MET A 77 -7.06 1.30 -15.51
CA MET A 77 -8.22 2.15 -15.23
C MET A 77 -8.64 2.93 -16.46
N ARG A 78 -9.96 3.14 -16.60
CA ARG A 78 -10.50 4.03 -17.62
C ARG A 78 -10.56 5.45 -17.08
N VAL A 79 -9.53 6.24 -17.37
CA VAL A 79 -9.45 7.63 -16.91
C VAL A 79 -10.06 8.59 -17.94
N ARG A 80 -10.79 9.60 -17.45
CA ARG A 80 -11.23 10.76 -18.25
C ARG A 80 -10.73 12.01 -17.54
N ALA A 81 -10.06 12.88 -18.27
CA ALA A 81 -9.50 14.11 -17.74
C ALA A 81 -10.00 15.33 -18.54
N THR A 82 -10.13 16.45 -17.85
CA THR A 82 -10.54 17.75 -18.38
C THR A 82 -9.69 18.83 -17.72
N GLY A 83 -9.46 19.96 -18.39
CA GLY A 83 -8.68 21.06 -17.80
C GLY A 83 -7.17 20.89 -17.92
N LEU A 84 -6.68 19.97 -18.76
CA LEU A 84 -5.25 19.70 -18.95
C LEU A 84 -4.50 20.89 -19.57
N GLU A 85 -5.22 21.81 -20.20
CA GLU A 85 -4.68 23.09 -20.68
C GLU A 85 -4.13 23.99 -19.55
N HIS A 86 -4.49 23.74 -18.30
CA HIS A 86 -3.93 24.43 -17.13
C HIS A 86 -2.62 23.80 -16.63
N VAL A 87 -2.24 22.62 -17.13
CA VAL A 87 -0.97 21.97 -16.79
C VAL A 87 0.15 22.61 -17.60
N PRO A 88 1.27 23.02 -16.98
CA PRO A 88 2.41 23.57 -17.71
C PRO A 88 2.93 22.57 -18.75
N ALA A 89 3.05 23.01 -20.00
CA ALA A 89 3.58 22.18 -21.09
C ALA A 89 5.06 21.80 -20.94
N ALA A 90 5.81 22.56 -20.12
CA ALA A 90 7.20 22.30 -19.81
C ALA A 90 7.56 22.81 -18.40
N GLY A 91 8.62 22.24 -17.84
CA GLY A 91 9.09 22.57 -16.49
C GLY A 91 8.55 21.62 -15.43
N ARG A 92 8.81 21.93 -14.16
CA ARG A 92 8.36 21.12 -13.02
C ARG A 92 7.00 21.62 -12.55
N ALA A 93 6.11 20.70 -12.23
CA ALA A 93 4.82 20.97 -11.61
C ALA A 93 4.64 20.10 -10.36
N VAL A 94 3.87 20.61 -9.40
CA VAL A 94 3.41 19.85 -8.24
C VAL A 94 1.90 19.76 -8.33
N VAL A 95 1.38 18.53 -8.36
CA VAL A 95 -0.05 18.27 -8.45
C VAL A 95 -0.58 18.02 -7.05
N VAL A 96 -1.63 18.74 -6.67
CA VAL A 96 -2.33 18.55 -5.40
C VAL A 96 -3.72 18.05 -5.70
N ALA A 97 -4.01 16.80 -5.34
CA ALA A 97 -5.30 16.17 -5.53
C ALA A 97 -6.02 15.97 -4.19
N ASN A 98 -7.34 16.07 -4.19
CA ASN A 98 -8.15 15.58 -3.09
C ASN A 98 -8.12 14.04 -3.07
N HIS A 99 -8.16 13.43 -1.88
CA HIS A 99 -7.84 12.01 -1.71
C HIS A 99 -9.00 11.18 -1.12
N PRO A 100 -10.06 10.93 -1.87
CA PRO A 100 -11.15 10.08 -1.40
C PRO A 100 -10.86 8.57 -1.50
N ALA A 101 -10.03 8.11 -2.45
CA ALA A 101 -9.93 6.68 -2.80
C ALA A 101 -8.54 6.05 -2.56
N GLY A 102 -7.53 6.81 -2.18
CA GLY A 102 -6.23 6.21 -1.85
C GLY A 102 -5.29 6.11 -3.06
N ILE A 103 -4.56 5.01 -3.12
CA ILE A 103 -3.56 4.72 -4.15
C ILE A 103 -4.12 4.86 -5.57
N ALA A 104 -5.38 4.49 -5.80
CA ALA A 104 -6.04 4.61 -7.10
C ALA A 104 -6.09 6.07 -7.62
N ASP A 105 -6.25 7.06 -6.73
CA ASP A 105 -6.24 8.48 -7.13
C ASP A 105 -4.87 8.86 -7.71
N GLY A 106 -3.80 8.41 -7.05
CA GLY A 106 -2.42 8.63 -7.52
C GLY A 106 -2.17 7.99 -8.89
N ILE A 107 -2.64 6.76 -9.11
CA ILE A 107 -2.50 6.10 -10.41
C ILE A 107 -3.32 6.84 -11.49
N ALA A 108 -4.53 7.31 -11.18
CA ALA A 108 -5.35 8.04 -12.15
C ALA A 108 -4.69 9.36 -12.58
N VAL A 109 -4.06 10.07 -11.63
CA VAL A 109 -3.26 11.27 -11.90
C VAL A 109 -2.04 10.91 -12.75
N TRP A 110 -1.32 9.83 -12.42
CA TRP A 110 -0.17 9.36 -13.21
C TRP A 110 -0.56 9.04 -14.65
N ASP A 111 -1.64 8.27 -14.86
CA ASP A 111 -2.15 7.89 -16.18
C ASP A 111 -2.53 9.11 -17.03
N THR A 112 -2.89 10.21 -16.38
CA THR A 112 -3.29 11.45 -17.03
C THR A 112 -2.10 12.34 -17.41
N LEU A 113 -1.01 12.30 -16.64
CA LEU A 113 0.06 13.31 -16.70
C LEU A 113 1.43 12.78 -17.13
N ARG A 114 1.61 11.45 -17.20
CA ARG A 114 2.86 10.83 -17.66
C ARG A 114 3.17 11.12 -19.13
#